data_AF-A0A392R3G5-F1
#
_entry.id   AF-A0A392R3G5-F1
#
_cell.length_a   1.000
_cell.length_b   1.000
_cell.length_c   1.000
_cell.angle_alpha   90.00
_cell.angle_beta   90.00
_cell.angle_gamma   90.00
#
_symmetry.space_group_name_H-M   'P 1'
#
loop_
_entity.id
_entity.type
_entity.pdbx_description
1 polymer ?
#
loop_
_entity_poly.entity_id
_entity_poly.type
_entity_poly.pdbx_seq_one_letter_code
_entity_poly.pdbx_strand_id
1 'polypeptide(L)' 'MDESILRMRMVMALLLGSHNECRDIILEAANQHWLELHVKRDLAINLKRQRRSPQVAEKMH' A
#
# COMPACT_ATOMS: atom_id res chain seq x y z
N MET A 1 -11.42 21.26 3.01
CA MET A 1 -10.43 20.25 2.58
C MET A 1 -9.42 20.15 3.70
N ASP A 2 -9.11 18.96 4.19
CA ASP A 2 -8.16 18.74 5.30
C ASP A 2 -6.78 19.34 4.92
N GLU A 3 -6.17 20.09 5.84
CA GLU A 3 -4.89 20.76 5.63
C GLU A 3 -3.77 19.75 5.29
N SER A 4 -3.85 18.55 5.87
CA SER A 4 -2.92 17.45 5.57
C SER A 4 -3.03 17.01 4.10
N ILE A 5 -4.25 16.91 3.58
CA ILE A 5 -4.52 16.56 2.17
C ILE A 5 -3.98 17.66 1.25
N LEU A 6 -4.16 18.93 1.61
CA LEU A 6 -3.65 20.05 0.82
C LEU A 6 -2.12 20.04 0.73
N ARG A 7 -1.43 19.86 1.87
CA ARG A 7 0.03 19.74 1.93
C ARG A 7 0.54 18.57 1.09
N MET A 8 -0.14 17.42 1.16
CA MET A 8 0.22 16.24 0.36
C MET A 8 0.12 16.53 -1.15
N ARG A 9 -0.95 17.20 -1.58
CA ARG A 9 -1.14 17.58 -2.99
C ARG A 9 -0.06 18.54 -3.48
N MET A 10 0.33 19.52 -2.67
CA MET A 10 1.41 20.46 -3.01
C MET A 10 2.75 19.73 -3.16
N VAL A 11 3.10 18.85 -2.23
CA VAL A 11 4.33 18.05 -2.30
C VAL A 11 4.32 17.16 -3.55
N MET A 12 3.21 16.48 -3.84
CA MET A 12 3.08 15.66 -5.04
C MET A 12 3.21 16.47 -6.34
N ALA A 13 2.65 17.68 -6.38
CA ALA A 13 2.78 18.56 -7.54
C ALA A 13 4.24 18.98 -7.79
N LEU A 14 5.00 19.24 -6.74
CA LEU A 14 6.43 19.56 -6.83
C LEU A 14 7.26 18.34 -7.25
N LEU A 15 7.01 17.18 -6.64
CA LEU A 15 7.78 15.96 -6.88
C LEU A 15 7.47 15.34 -8.25
N LEU A 16 6.24 15.45 -8.74
CA LEU A 16 5.82 14.85 -10.02
C LEU A 16 5.73 15.86 -11.16
N GLY A 17 6.18 17.10 -10.93
CA GLY A 17 6.25 18.15 -11.94
C GLY A 17 7.20 17.77 -13.08
N SER A 18 6.94 18.34 -14.26
CA SER A 18 7.70 18.07 -15.50
C SER A 18 9.18 18.44 -15.44
N HIS A 19 9.58 19.27 -14.47
CA HIS A 19 10.95 19.73 -14.29
C HIS A 19 11.74 18.91 -13.26
N ASN A 20 11.13 17.90 -12.64
CA ASN A 20 11.84 17.05 -11.70
C ASN A 20 12.49 15.86 -12.43
N GLU A 21 13.80 15.91 -12.58
CA GLU A 21 14.61 14.83 -13.18
C GLU A 21 14.51 13.51 -12.39
N CYS A 22 14.19 13.59 -11.09
CA CYS A 22 13.99 12.43 -10.24
C CYS A 22 12.55 11.85 -10.30
N ARG A 23 11.66 12.41 -11.13
CA ARG A 23 10.24 12.03 -11.20
C ARG A 23 10.06 10.53 -11.41
N ASP A 24 10.82 9.94 -12.32
CA ASP A 24 10.67 8.53 -12.66
C ASP A 24 11.14 7.62 -11.52
N ILE A 25 12.23 7.98 -10.84
CA ILE A 25 12.74 7.27 -9.65
C ILE A 25 11.72 7.33 -8.51
N ILE A 26 11.10 8.50 -8.29
CA ILE A 26 10.06 8.70 -7.27
C ILE A 26 8.84 7.83 -7.59
N LEU A 27 8.40 7.80 -8.85
CA LEU A 27 7.27 6.99 -9.28
C LEU A 27 7.56 5.49 -9.13
N GLU A 28 8.75 5.04 -9.50
CA GLU A 28 9.17 3.65 -9.34
C GLU A 28 9.16 3.23 -7.86
N ALA A 29 9.77 4.02 -6.97
CA ALA A 29 9.77 3.77 -5.54
C ALA A 29 8.36 3.75 -4.93
N ALA A 30 7.50 4.71 -5.34
CA ALA A 30 6.11 4.77 -4.90
C ALA A 30 5.30 3.55 -5.34
N ASN A 31 5.47 3.11 -6.59
CA ASN A 31 4.81 1.92 -7.12
C ASN A 31 5.25 0.65 -6.40
N GLN A 32 6.55 0.53 -6.10
CA GLN A 32 7.10 -0.60 -5.34
C GLN A 32 6.48 -0.67 -3.94
N HIS A 33 6.43 0.45 -3.22
CA HIS A 33 5.78 0.50 -1.90
C HIS A 33 4.28 0.24 -1.96
N TRP A 34 3.59 0.75 -2.98
CA TRP A 34 2.18 0.47 -3.19
C TRP A 34 1.93 -1.04 -3.35
N LEU A 35 2.75 -1.72 -4.16
CA LEU A 35 2.67 -3.16 -4.37
C LEU A 35 2.93 -3.94 -3.06
N GLU A 36 3.97 -3.58 -2.30
CA GLU A 36 4.28 -4.22 -1.02
C GLU A 36 3.13 -4.11 -0.01
N LEU A 37 2.51 -2.94 0.08
CA LEU A 37 1.35 -2.73 0.95
C LEU A 37 0.17 -3.61 0.52
N HIS A 38 -0.06 -3.75 -0.78
CA HIS A 38 -1.12 -4.62 -1.32
C HIS A 38 -0.86 -6.09 -1.00
N VAL A 39 0.36 -6.57 -1.23
CA VAL A 39 0.76 -7.94 -0.88
C VAL A 39 0.57 -8.21 0.61
N LYS A 40 1.02 -7.30 1.48
CA LYS A 40 0.85 -7.44 2.94
C LYS A 40 -0.62 -7.47 3.35
N ARG A 41 -1.45 -6.61 2.76
CA ARG A 41 -2.91 -6.59 3.00
C ARG A 41 -3.54 -7.91 2.59
N ASP A 42 -3.24 -8.40 1.39
CA ASP A 42 -3.85 -9.61 0.84
C ASP A 42 -3.41 -10.85 1.63
N LEU A 43 -2.14 -10.91 2.05
CA LEU A 43 -1.64 -11.91 2.98
C LEU A 43 -2.42 -11.89 4.31
N ALA A 44 -2.61 -10.71 4.91
CA ALA A 44 -3.36 -10.57 6.16
C ALA A 44 -4.82 -11.02 6.01
N ILE A 45 -5.46 -10.73 4.87
CA ILE A 45 -6.82 -11.21 4.56
C ILE A 45 -6.84 -12.73 4.43
N ASN A 46 -5.88 -13.31 3.71
CA ASN A 46 -5.78 -14.76 3.51
C ASN A 46 -5.55 -15.50 4.83
N LEU A 47 -4.67 -15.00 5.69
CA LEU A 47 -4.46 -15.56 7.03
C LEU A 47 -5.74 -15.52 7.88
N LYS A 48 -6.50 -14.42 7.81
CA LYS A 48 -7.81 -14.33 8.49
C LYS A 48 -8.81 -15.35 7.93
N ARG A 49 -8.83 -15.58 6.63
CA ARG A 49 -9.70 -16.59 5.98
C ARG A 49 -9.30 -18.02 6.37
N GLN A 50 -8.01 -18.33 6.41
CA GLN A 50 -7.52 -19.63 6.85
C GLN A 50 -7.91 -19.92 8.30
N ARG A 51 -7.75 -18.94 9.21
CA ARG A 51 -8.20 -19.07 10.62
C ARG A 51 -9.70 -19.31 10.77
N ARG A 52 -10.51 -18.83 9.82
CA ARG A 52 -11.97 -18.99 9.81
C ARG A 52 -12.44 -20.22 9.04
N SER A 53 -11.52 -20.97 8.41
CA SER A 53 -11.87 -22.17 7.67
C SER A 53 -12.11 -23.34 8.63
N PRO A 54 -13.26 -24.04 8.55
CA PRO A 54 -13.70 -25.03 9.54
C PRO A 54 -12.75 -26.24 9.70
N GLN A 55 -11.83 -26.48 8.75
CA GLN A 55 -10.89 -27.61 8.79
C GLN A 55 -9.81 -27.50 9.88
N VAL A 56 -9.58 -26.33 10.48
CA VAL A 56 -8.58 -26.17 11.57
C VAL A 56 -9.19 -26.43 12.95
N ALA A 57 -10.52 -26.32 13.09
CA ALA A 57 -11.21 -26.57 14.37
C ALA A 57 -11.23 -28.06 14.76
N GLU A 58 -11.21 -28.98 13.79
CA GLU A 58 -11.22 -30.42 14.04
C GLU A 58 -9.83 -31.02 14.37
N LYS A 59 -8.73 -30.27 14.21
CA LYS A 59 -7.37 -30.75 14.57
C LYS A 59 -6.91 -30.36 15.97
N MET A 60 -7.75 -29.67 16.74
CA MET A 60 -7.45 -29.25 18.11
C MET A 60 -8.35 -29.91 19.17
N HIS A 61 -9.10 -30.96 18.79
CA HIS A 61 -9.88 -31.81 19.71
C HIS A 61 -9.38 -33.25 19.68
#